data_AF-A0A382K727-F1
#
_entry.id   AF-A0A382K727-F1
#
_cell.length_a   1.000
_cell.length_b   1.000
_cell.length_c   1.000
_cell.angle_alpha   90.00
_cell.angle_beta   90.00
_cell.angle_gamma   90.00
#
_symmetry.space_group_name_H-M   'P 1'
#
loop_
_entity.id
_entity.type
_entity.pdbx_description
1 polymer ?
#
loop_
_entity_poly.entity_id
_entity_poly.type
_entity_poly.pdbx_seq_one_letter_code
_entity_poly.pdbx_strand_id
1 'polypeptide(L)'
;VCQGDNSANTGTCDCAGTPNGTAYTDNCGICDDDSTNDCEEGCDGVLDSNKEYDNCGLQCIADLSADCSTYCDNDSSNDCVKDCAGIWGGTAYPDNCGTCVGGTTGIESCLPDCNGVLGGTFWLSDCGCVSANNSGNDCDDCMGIPNGNSFIDECGVCNGTGLNDYGCCEDEVPDCVGLCGGVEIPTFNCPLGGELVCYMNDCFLDLDPIILPKNFEINTIYPNPFNPQAIIEYKIAEPTKIKLEIYNIRGQKLDVLKNDYVFPGNYSAIWDGSIHPSGIYFVILYSNQSIIRKKMILLK
;
A
#
# COMPACT_ATOMS: atom_id res chain seq x y z
N VAL A 1 -64.74 23.78 -25.32
CA VAL A 1 -64.43 22.97 -24.12
C VAL A 1 -65.59 22.00 -23.95
N CYS A 2 -65.37 20.68 -23.85
CA CYS A 2 -66.47 19.70 -23.74
C CYS A 2 -67.26 19.75 -22.42
N GLN A 3 -67.11 20.80 -21.62
CA GLN A 3 -68.05 21.19 -20.55
C GLN A 3 -68.15 22.72 -20.40
N GLY A 4 -68.12 23.45 -21.51
CA GLY A 4 -68.38 24.88 -21.53
C GLY A 4 -69.75 25.17 -22.13
N ASP A 5 -70.63 25.73 -21.30
CA ASP A 5 -71.68 26.70 -21.63
C ASP A 5 -72.95 26.34 -22.44
N ASN A 6 -73.54 25.15 -22.24
CA ASN A 6 -75.00 24.90 -22.41
C ASN A 6 -75.69 25.68 -23.56
N SER A 7 -75.07 25.67 -24.74
CA SER A 7 -75.56 26.36 -25.94
C SER A 7 -75.85 25.33 -27.02
N ALA A 8 -77.05 25.42 -27.59
CA ALA A 8 -77.60 24.39 -28.45
C ALA A 8 -76.87 24.34 -29.81
N ASN A 9 -76.38 23.14 -30.14
CA ASN A 9 -75.93 22.68 -31.46
C ASN A 9 -74.72 23.40 -32.09
N THR A 10 -73.53 22.85 -31.87
CA THR A 10 -72.80 22.02 -32.87
C THR A 10 -71.42 21.71 -32.29
N GLY A 11 -71.35 20.60 -31.58
CA GLY A 11 -70.13 20.13 -30.94
C GLY A 11 -70.42 18.80 -30.29
N THR A 12 -70.85 17.82 -31.11
CA THR A 12 -70.94 16.43 -30.67
C THR A 12 -69.52 16.01 -30.34
N CYS A 13 -69.19 16.08 -29.04
CA CYS A 13 -68.04 15.35 -28.56
C CYS A 13 -68.38 13.86 -28.76
N ASP A 14 -67.39 13.09 -29.19
CA ASP A 14 -67.50 11.64 -29.18
C ASP A 14 -67.66 11.12 -27.73
N CYS A 15 -67.82 9.82 -27.56
CA CYS A 15 -67.98 9.26 -26.21
C CYS A 15 -66.74 9.51 -25.31
N ALA A 16 -65.57 9.81 -25.89
CA ALA A 16 -64.33 10.14 -25.19
C ALA A 16 -64.23 11.64 -24.82
N GLY A 17 -65.23 12.45 -25.18
CA GLY A 17 -65.23 13.88 -24.90
C GLY A 17 -64.33 14.68 -25.84
N THR A 18 -64.06 14.17 -27.05
CA THR A 18 -63.32 14.86 -28.12
C THR A 18 -64.30 15.49 -29.11
N PRO A 19 -64.31 16.82 -29.30
CA PRO A 19 -65.19 17.47 -30.27
C PRO A 19 -64.99 16.95 -31.70
N ASN A 20 -66.05 16.44 -32.32
CA ASN A 20 -66.02 15.80 -33.65
C ASN A 20 -65.06 14.59 -33.74
N GLY A 21 -64.79 13.92 -32.63
CA GLY A 21 -64.04 12.67 -32.64
C GLY A 21 -64.84 11.50 -33.23
N THR A 22 -64.15 10.38 -33.45
CA THR A 22 -64.69 9.18 -34.11
C THR A 22 -65.21 8.13 -33.13
N ALA A 23 -64.94 8.29 -31.83
CA ALA A 23 -65.30 7.27 -30.85
C ALA A 23 -66.83 7.17 -30.63
N TYR A 24 -67.34 5.97 -30.42
CA TYR A 24 -68.74 5.74 -30.09
C TYR A 24 -68.86 4.73 -28.95
N THR A 25 -70.00 4.78 -28.25
CA THR A 25 -70.29 3.78 -27.23
C THR A 25 -70.92 2.58 -27.91
N ASP A 26 -70.32 1.44 -27.71
CA ASP A 26 -70.73 0.18 -28.30
C ASP A 26 -71.89 -0.49 -27.51
N ASN A 27 -72.25 -1.73 -27.84
CA ASN A 27 -73.40 -2.40 -27.21
C ASN A 27 -73.12 -2.98 -25.81
N CYS A 28 -71.86 -3.08 -25.38
CA CYS A 28 -71.47 -3.48 -24.03
C CYS A 28 -71.04 -2.28 -23.17
N GLY A 29 -71.12 -1.07 -23.73
CA GLY A 29 -71.00 0.19 -23.01
C GLY A 29 -69.58 0.73 -22.91
N ILE A 30 -68.67 0.24 -23.74
CA ILE A 30 -67.29 0.71 -23.86
C ILE A 30 -67.25 1.79 -24.95
N CYS A 31 -66.31 2.71 -24.81
CA CYS A 31 -66.15 3.86 -25.68
C CYS A 31 -64.78 3.79 -26.38
N ASP A 32 -64.80 3.50 -27.68
CA ASP A 32 -63.62 3.49 -28.55
C ASP A 32 -64.02 3.84 -29.99
N ASP A 33 -63.08 3.78 -30.93
CA ASP A 33 -63.29 4.03 -32.35
C ASP A 33 -63.06 2.80 -33.24
N ASP A 34 -63.04 1.59 -32.68
CA ASP A 34 -62.78 0.34 -33.40
C ASP A 34 -64.03 -0.54 -33.55
N SER A 35 -64.71 -0.41 -34.68
CA SER A 35 -65.89 -1.22 -35.00
C SER A 35 -65.66 -2.68 -35.31
N THR A 36 -64.42 -3.15 -35.25
CA THR A 36 -64.09 -4.53 -35.59
C THR A 36 -64.08 -5.47 -34.40
N ASN A 37 -64.06 -4.95 -33.16
CA ASN A 37 -64.00 -5.74 -31.94
C ASN A 37 -65.09 -5.42 -30.89
N ASP A 38 -66.17 -4.70 -31.27
CA ASP A 38 -67.35 -4.43 -30.43
C ASP A 38 -67.87 -5.69 -29.71
N CYS A 39 -67.83 -5.67 -28.38
CA CYS A 39 -68.18 -6.75 -27.46
C CYS A 39 -67.45 -8.08 -27.65
N GLU A 40 -66.26 -8.04 -28.22
CA GLU A 40 -65.37 -9.19 -28.32
C GLU A 40 -64.31 -9.13 -27.22
N GLU A 41 -64.11 -10.26 -26.54
CA GLU A 41 -63.07 -10.39 -25.52
C GLU A 41 -61.72 -10.59 -26.22
N GLY A 42 -60.80 -9.62 -26.08
CA GLY A 42 -59.44 -9.74 -26.59
C GLY A 42 -58.62 -10.77 -25.80
N CYS A 43 -57.39 -11.02 -26.25
CA CYS A 43 -56.55 -12.07 -25.65
C CYS A 43 -56.18 -11.83 -24.17
N ASP A 44 -56.34 -10.62 -23.65
CA ASP A 44 -56.09 -10.25 -22.25
C ASP A 44 -57.34 -10.31 -21.37
N GLY A 45 -58.47 -10.79 -21.91
CA GLY A 45 -59.74 -10.91 -21.20
C GLY A 45 -60.49 -9.58 -21.05
N VAL A 46 -60.05 -8.54 -21.76
CA VAL A 46 -60.69 -7.22 -21.78
C VAL A 46 -61.56 -7.12 -23.04
N LEU A 47 -62.81 -6.71 -22.88
CA LEU A 47 -63.71 -6.43 -24.00
C LEU A 47 -63.18 -5.26 -24.82
N ASP A 48 -63.30 -5.38 -26.14
CA ASP A 48 -62.92 -4.38 -27.14
C ASP A 48 -61.41 -4.05 -27.10
N SER A 49 -60.62 -5.00 -26.59
CA SER A 49 -59.17 -4.97 -26.64
C SER A 49 -58.69 -5.29 -28.04
N ASN A 50 -57.76 -4.49 -28.55
CA ASN A 50 -57.14 -4.69 -29.87
C ASN A 50 -55.89 -5.58 -29.81
N LYS A 51 -55.70 -6.31 -28.69
CA LYS A 51 -54.58 -7.22 -28.54
C LYS A 51 -54.92 -8.58 -29.16
N GLU A 52 -53.95 -9.14 -29.87
CA GLU A 52 -54.04 -10.44 -30.52
C GLU A 52 -53.01 -11.42 -29.93
N TYR A 53 -53.20 -12.72 -30.20
CA TYR A 53 -52.25 -13.74 -29.77
C TYR A 53 -51.14 -13.95 -30.80
N ASP A 54 -49.88 -13.81 -30.38
CA ASP A 54 -48.72 -13.83 -31.30
C ASP A 54 -48.32 -15.25 -31.75
N ASN A 55 -48.97 -16.28 -31.21
CA ASN A 55 -48.57 -17.69 -31.35
C ASN A 55 -49.05 -18.40 -32.64
N CYS A 56 -49.41 -17.67 -33.69
CA CYS A 56 -49.90 -18.21 -34.96
C CYS A 56 -51.16 -19.08 -34.86
N GLY A 57 -52.03 -18.84 -33.87
CA GLY A 57 -53.20 -19.67 -33.66
C GLY A 57 -52.86 -21.10 -33.22
N LEU A 58 -51.63 -21.36 -32.77
CA LEU A 58 -51.28 -22.54 -32.01
C LEU A 58 -51.91 -22.40 -30.63
N GLN A 59 -53.18 -22.80 -30.54
CA GLN A 59 -53.98 -22.72 -29.35
C GLN A 59 -53.19 -23.01 -28.06
N CYS A 60 -53.38 -22.13 -27.08
CA CYS A 60 -53.12 -22.33 -25.65
C CYS A 60 -53.92 -23.49 -25.01
N ILE A 61 -54.18 -24.57 -25.76
CA ILE A 61 -55.16 -25.63 -25.43
C ILE A 61 -54.50 -26.97 -25.09
N ALA A 62 -53.17 -27.10 -25.17
CA ALA A 62 -52.50 -28.31 -24.66
C ALA A 62 -52.21 -28.24 -23.16
N ASP A 63 -52.06 -27.03 -22.60
CA ASP A 63 -51.73 -26.83 -21.19
C ASP A 63 -52.52 -25.67 -20.59
N LEU A 64 -53.60 -26.01 -19.87
CA LEU A 64 -54.43 -25.07 -19.11
C LEU A 64 -53.66 -24.39 -17.96
N SER A 65 -52.39 -24.74 -17.73
CA SER A 65 -51.51 -24.06 -16.77
C SER A 65 -50.56 -23.04 -17.41
N ALA A 66 -50.52 -22.93 -18.75
CA ALA A 66 -49.71 -21.94 -19.43
C ALA A 66 -50.39 -20.57 -19.41
N ASP A 67 -49.73 -19.58 -18.81
CA ASP A 67 -50.19 -18.19 -18.81
C ASP A 67 -49.99 -17.57 -20.20
N CYS A 68 -51.06 -17.60 -21.00
CA CYS A 68 -51.07 -17.07 -22.36
C CYS A 68 -51.26 -15.56 -22.46
N SER A 69 -51.45 -14.86 -21.34
CA SER A 69 -51.44 -13.39 -21.35
C SER A 69 -50.07 -12.81 -21.73
N THR A 70 -49.03 -13.63 -21.73
CA THR A 70 -47.65 -13.23 -22.04
C THR A 70 -47.31 -13.15 -23.53
N TYR A 71 -48.20 -13.64 -24.41
CA TYR A 71 -48.08 -13.57 -25.88
C TYR A 71 -49.27 -12.80 -26.48
N CYS A 72 -49.76 -11.83 -25.71
CA CYS A 72 -50.96 -11.06 -26.00
C CYS A 72 -50.58 -9.59 -26.02
N ASP A 73 -50.34 -9.05 -27.21
CA ASP A 73 -50.01 -7.64 -27.40
C ASP A 73 -50.70 -7.07 -28.65
N ASN A 74 -50.43 -5.80 -28.95
CA ASN A 74 -51.00 -5.11 -30.11
C ASN A 74 -49.94 -4.75 -31.18
N ASP A 75 -48.77 -5.39 -31.12
CA ASP A 75 -47.66 -5.20 -32.04
C ASP A 75 -47.64 -6.26 -33.13
N SER A 76 -48.46 -6.02 -34.16
CA SER A 76 -48.52 -6.85 -35.37
C SER A 76 -47.18 -7.10 -36.10
N SER A 77 -46.09 -6.41 -35.74
CA SER A 77 -44.77 -6.62 -36.33
C SER A 77 -44.04 -7.85 -35.80
N ASN A 78 -44.44 -8.35 -34.63
CA ASN A 78 -43.82 -9.50 -33.97
C ASN A 78 -44.73 -10.75 -33.96
N ASP A 79 -45.95 -10.64 -34.49
CA ASP A 79 -46.88 -11.75 -34.71
C ASP A 79 -46.16 -12.91 -35.37
N CYS A 80 -46.40 -14.12 -34.87
CA CYS A 80 -45.85 -15.32 -35.46
C CYS A 80 -44.31 -15.38 -35.49
N VAL A 81 -43.65 -14.57 -34.67
CA VAL A 81 -42.20 -14.58 -34.52
C VAL A 81 -41.87 -14.88 -33.07
N LYS A 82 -40.87 -15.76 -32.90
CA LYS A 82 -40.26 -15.95 -31.60
C LYS A 82 -39.07 -15.03 -31.45
N ASP A 83 -38.98 -14.41 -30.30
CA ASP A 83 -37.78 -13.72 -29.86
C ASP A 83 -36.64 -14.73 -29.58
N CYS A 84 -35.45 -14.23 -29.21
CA CYS A 84 -34.33 -15.13 -28.94
C CYS A 84 -34.51 -16.00 -27.68
N ALA A 85 -35.45 -15.68 -26.80
CA ALA A 85 -35.80 -16.45 -25.61
C ALA A 85 -36.86 -17.53 -25.93
N GLY A 86 -37.35 -17.55 -27.18
CA GLY A 86 -38.33 -18.52 -27.65
C GLY A 86 -39.78 -18.14 -27.33
N ILE A 87 -40.01 -16.90 -26.91
CA ILE A 87 -41.32 -16.34 -26.56
C ILE A 87 -41.94 -15.73 -27.83
N TRP A 88 -43.18 -16.11 -28.12
CA TRP A 88 -43.94 -15.54 -29.22
C TRP A 88 -44.28 -14.07 -28.93
N GLY A 89 -44.11 -13.19 -29.92
CA GLY A 89 -44.26 -11.73 -29.74
C GLY A 89 -43.34 -11.11 -28.70
N GLY A 90 -42.33 -11.86 -28.24
CA GLY A 90 -41.39 -11.37 -27.25
C GLY A 90 -40.51 -10.24 -27.80
N THR A 91 -40.02 -9.38 -26.91
CA THR A 91 -39.14 -8.27 -27.26
C THR A 91 -37.66 -8.55 -27.00
N ALA A 92 -37.28 -9.79 -26.63
CA ALA A 92 -35.88 -10.13 -26.38
C ALA A 92 -35.09 -10.23 -27.70
N TYR A 93 -33.86 -9.72 -27.69
CA TYR A 93 -33.00 -9.71 -28.88
C TYR A 93 -31.58 -10.22 -28.55
N PRO A 94 -30.88 -10.84 -29.51
CA PRO A 94 -29.49 -11.23 -29.28
C PRO A 94 -28.62 -9.96 -29.17
N ASP A 95 -27.86 -9.85 -28.09
CA ASP A 95 -26.85 -8.80 -27.96
C ASP A 95 -25.60 -9.11 -28.81
N ASN A 96 -24.66 -8.17 -28.82
CA ASN A 96 -23.41 -8.32 -29.56
C ASN A 96 -22.47 -9.40 -28.97
N CYS A 97 -22.80 -9.98 -27.80
CA CYS A 97 -22.14 -11.15 -27.23
C CYS A 97 -22.82 -12.47 -27.63
N GLY A 98 -23.93 -12.42 -28.37
CA GLY A 98 -24.72 -13.59 -28.74
C GLY A 98 -25.61 -14.11 -27.61
N THR A 99 -25.79 -13.36 -26.53
CA THR A 99 -26.72 -13.69 -25.44
C THR A 99 -28.07 -13.07 -25.74
N CYS A 100 -29.15 -13.80 -25.45
CA CYS A 100 -30.48 -13.23 -25.55
C CYS A 100 -30.76 -12.30 -24.37
N VAL A 101 -31.04 -11.02 -24.63
CA VAL A 101 -31.22 -9.98 -23.61
C VAL A 101 -32.49 -9.16 -23.86
N GLY A 102 -32.89 -8.34 -22.88
CA GLY A 102 -34.12 -7.56 -22.97
C GLY A 102 -35.40 -8.39 -22.79
N GLY A 103 -36.56 -7.77 -23.05
CA GLY A 103 -37.87 -8.40 -22.84
C GLY A 103 -38.04 -9.01 -21.45
N THR A 104 -38.44 -10.27 -21.39
CA THR A 104 -38.68 -11.03 -20.15
C THR A 104 -37.44 -11.73 -19.58
N THR A 105 -36.29 -11.65 -20.25
CA THR A 105 -35.06 -12.33 -19.80
C THR A 105 -34.52 -11.74 -18.50
N GLY A 106 -34.77 -10.45 -18.25
CA GLY A 106 -34.17 -9.71 -17.14
C GLY A 106 -32.65 -9.52 -17.26
N ILE A 107 -32.07 -9.88 -18.41
CA ILE A 107 -30.64 -9.75 -18.69
C ILE A 107 -30.41 -8.43 -19.43
N GLU A 108 -29.49 -7.61 -18.94
CA GLU A 108 -29.01 -6.43 -19.65
C GLU A 108 -27.93 -6.81 -20.67
N SER A 109 -27.88 -6.07 -21.78
CA SER A 109 -26.90 -6.26 -22.85
C SER A 109 -25.47 -6.16 -22.32
N CYS A 110 -24.57 -7.02 -22.81
CA CYS A 110 -23.17 -6.94 -22.44
C CYS A 110 -22.55 -5.60 -22.85
N LEU A 111 -21.85 -4.95 -21.93
CA LEU A 111 -21.08 -3.74 -22.20
C LEU A 111 -19.63 -4.10 -22.59
N PRO A 112 -18.99 -3.27 -23.43
CA PRO A 112 -17.56 -3.42 -23.68
C PRO A 112 -16.78 -3.08 -22.40
N ASP A 113 -15.72 -3.85 -22.15
CA ASP A 113 -14.71 -3.49 -21.16
C ASP A 113 -13.87 -2.29 -21.63
N CYS A 114 -12.93 -1.83 -20.80
CA CYS A 114 -12.10 -0.67 -21.16
C CYS A 114 -11.13 -0.92 -22.34
N ASN A 115 -10.95 -2.17 -22.79
CA ASN A 115 -10.25 -2.52 -24.03
C ASN A 115 -11.20 -2.66 -25.23
N GLY A 116 -12.49 -2.39 -25.05
CA GLY A 116 -13.50 -2.52 -26.08
C GLY A 116 -13.98 -3.96 -26.30
N VAL A 117 -13.60 -4.91 -25.45
CA VAL A 117 -14.04 -6.31 -25.55
C VAL A 117 -15.40 -6.45 -24.90
N LEU A 118 -16.40 -6.80 -25.69
CA LEU A 118 -17.77 -7.04 -25.22
C LEU A 118 -17.82 -8.20 -24.21
N GLY A 119 -18.40 -7.96 -23.04
CA GLY A 119 -18.42 -8.94 -21.94
C GLY A 119 -17.05 -9.23 -21.34
N GLY A 120 -16.04 -8.41 -21.65
CA GLY A 120 -14.70 -8.53 -21.09
C GLY A 120 -14.64 -8.18 -19.60
N THR A 121 -13.56 -8.58 -18.95
CA THR A 121 -13.39 -8.42 -17.49
C THR A 121 -12.40 -7.33 -17.12
N PHE A 122 -11.87 -6.58 -18.08
CA PHE A 122 -10.98 -5.46 -17.78
C PHE A 122 -11.80 -4.28 -17.24
N TRP A 123 -11.20 -3.47 -16.38
CA TRP A 123 -11.89 -2.33 -15.79
C TRP A 123 -10.99 -1.09 -15.81
N LEU A 124 -11.63 0.08 -15.81
CA LEU A 124 -10.94 1.36 -15.89
C LEU A 124 -10.53 1.82 -14.49
N SER A 125 -9.23 1.84 -14.23
CA SER A 125 -8.59 2.46 -13.07
C SER A 125 -8.10 3.87 -13.41
N ASP A 126 -7.61 4.60 -12.41
CA ASP A 126 -6.84 5.83 -12.58
C ASP A 126 -5.45 5.59 -13.21
N CYS A 127 -4.97 4.35 -13.20
CA CYS A 127 -3.84 3.87 -14.00
C CYS A 127 -4.21 3.42 -15.42
N GLY A 128 -5.46 3.59 -15.84
CA GLY A 128 -5.97 3.16 -17.13
C GLY A 128 -6.61 1.77 -17.11
N CYS A 129 -6.64 1.09 -18.25
CA CYS A 129 -7.36 -0.17 -18.39
C CYS A 129 -6.54 -1.34 -17.84
N VAL A 130 -7.05 -2.00 -16.79
CA VAL A 130 -6.34 -3.08 -16.09
C VAL A 130 -7.19 -4.35 -16.00
N SER A 131 -6.54 -5.49 -15.81
CA SER A 131 -7.22 -6.78 -15.69
C SER A 131 -8.04 -6.89 -14.39
N ALA A 132 -9.04 -7.76 -14.36
CA ALA A 132 -9.93 -7.98 -13.20
C ALA A 132 -9.23 -8.21 -11.85
N ASN A 133 -8.05 -8.84 -11.86
CA ASN A 133 -7.30 -9.18 -10.63
C ASN A 133 -6.25 -8.13 -10.25
N ASN A 134 -6.20 -7.00 -10.96
CA ASN A 134 -5.27 -5.91 -10.67
C ASN A 134 -5.88 -4.96 -9.63
N SER A 135 -5.06 -4.42 -8.72
CA SER A 135 -5.49 -3.48 -7.67
C SER A 135 -5.79 -2.07 -8.18
N GLY A 136 -5.35 -1.74 -9.40
CA GLY A 136 -5.58 -0.45 -10.04
C GLY A 136 -4.58 0.65 -9.67
N ASN A 137 -3.62 0.37 -8.78
CA ASN A 137 -2.68 1.35 -8.22
C ASN A 137 -1.22 1.11 -8.63
N ASP A 138 -0.96 0.24 -9.62
CA ASP A 138 0.40 -0.13 -10.02
C ASP A 138 1.20 1.04 -10.63
N CYS A 139 0.52 2.06 -11.13
CA CYS A 139 1.14 3.27 -11.66
C CYS A 139 1.25 4.39 -10.61
N ASP A 140 0.72 4.18 -9.40
CA ASP A 140 0.75 5.18 -8.36
C ASP A 140 2.18 5.34 -7.86
N ASP A 141 2.57 6.59 -7.63
CA ASP A 141 3.79 6.88 -6.89
C ASP A 141 3.60 6.55 -5.41
N CYS A 142 4.66 6.70 -4.60
CA CYS A 142 4.58 6.34 -3.19
C CYS A 142 3.65 7.23 -2.34
N MET A 143 3.09 8.31 -2.91
CA MET A 143 2.04 9.13 -2.29
C MET A 143 0.63 8.70 -2.72
N GLY A 144 0.50 7.66 -3.54
CA GLY A 144 -0.78 7.23 -4.12
C GLY A 144 -1.24 8.13 -5.26
N ILE A 145 -0.31 8.81 -5.96
CA ILE A 145 -0.64 9.65 -7.11
C ILE A 145 -0.37 8.88 -8.40
N PRO A 146 -1.38 8.60 -9.23
CA PRO A 146 -1.22 7.93 -10.52
C PRO A 146 -0.23 8.65 -11.41
N ASN A 147 0.80 7.94 -11.88
CA ASN A 147 1.91 8.47 -12.69
C ASN A 147 2.63 9.65 -12.03
N GLY A 148 2.64 9.70 -10.70
CA GLY A 148 3.40 10.69 -9.94
C GLY A 148 4.91 10.49 -10.05
N ASN A 149 5.66 11.44 -9.48
CA ASN A 149 7.13 11.44 -9.52
C ASN A 149 7.75 11.18 -8.14
N SER A 150 6.95 10.89 -7.12
CA SER A 150 7.47 10.58 -5.79
C SER A 150 8.11 9.20 -5.78
N PHE A 151 9.26 9.07 -5.11
CA PHE A 151 9.99 7.80 -5.04
C PHE A 151 10.28 7.42 -3.60
N ILE A 152 10.33 6.12 -3.36
CA ILE A 152 10.80 5.57 -2.10
C ILE A 152 12.34 5.70 -2.08
N ASP A 153 12.87 6.28 -1.01
CA ASP A 153 14.31 6.32 -0.76
C ASP A 153 14.85 4.96 -0.28
N GLU A 154 16.16 4.85 -0.03
CA GLU A 154 16.79 3.63 0.49
C GLU A 154 16.28 3.20 1.87
N CYS A 155 15.54 4.06 2.56
CA CYS A 155 14.96 3.86 3.88
C CYS A 155 13.50 3.43 3.85
N GLY A 156 12.90 3.30 2.66
CA GLY A 156 11.49 2.95 2.54
C GLY A 156 10.54 4.15 2.71
N VAL A 157 11.06 5.37 2.79
CA VAL A 157 10.28 6.59 3.02
C VAL A 157 10.02 7.30 1.70
N CYS A 158 8.77 7.67 1.46
CA CYS A 158 8.38 8.38 0.26
C CYS A 158 8.91 9.82 0.25
N ASN A 159 9.69 10.18 -0.78
CA ASN A 159 10.42 11.45 -0.89
C ASN A 159 11.29 11.76 0.36
N GLY A 160 11.76 10.72 1.04
CA GLY A 160 12.66 10.87 2.19
C GLY A 160 14.03 11.39 1.77
N THR A 161 14.83 11.74 2.77
CA THR A 161 16.20 12.25 2.56
C THR A 161 17.24 11.15 2.34
N GLY A 162 16.83 9.88 2.42
CA GLY A 162 17.70 8.73 2.33
C GLY A 162 18.56 8.53 3.57
N LEU A 163 19.80 8.09 3.36
CA LEU A 163 20.76 7.87 4.44
C LEU A 163 21.41 9.19 4.87
N ASN A 164 21.55 9.40 6.18
CA ASN A 164 22.36 10.48 6.74
C ASN A 164 23.87 10.22 6.55
N ASP A 165 24.71 11.16 7.00
CA ASP A 165 26.18 11.07 6.91
C ASP A 165 26.78 9.81 7.57
N TYR A 166 26.01 9.14 8.45
CA TYR A 166 26.40 7.91 9.14
C TYR A 166 25.89 6.63 8.46
N GLY A 167 25.20 6.74 7.32
CA GLY A 167 24.62 5.60 6.62
C GLY A 167 23.38 5.04 7.30
N CYS A 168 22.71 5.83 8.16
CA CYS A 168 21.47 5.45 8.85
C CYS A 168 20.28 6.23 8.30
N CYS A 169 19.09 5.65 8.45
CA CYS A 169 17.84 6.28 8.05
C CYS A 169 17.43 7.40 9.01
N GLU A 170 16.53 8.28 8.56
CA GLU A 170 16.01 9.47 9.27
C GLU A 170 16.07 9.41 10.81
N ASP A 171 16.60 10.46 11.44
CA ASP A 171 16.76 10.64 12.89
C ASP A 171 17.52 9.52 13.65
N GLU A 172 17.93 8.44 12.99
CA GLU A 172 18.73 7.38 13.59
C GLU A 172 20.22 7.75 13.55
N VAL A 173 20.83 7.75 14.72
CA VAL A 173 22.28 7.76 14.87
C VAL A 173 22.69 6.33 15.23
N PRO A 174 23.77 5.77 14.64
CA PRO A 174 24.24 4.46 15.04
C PRO A 174 24.65 4.47 16.52
N ASP A 175 24.31 3.40 17.24
CA ASP A 175 24.78 3.15 18.61
C ASP A 175 26.26 2.79 18.64
N CYS A 176 26.87 2.62 19.81
CA CYS A 176 28.32 2.46 19.92
C CYS A 176 28.87 1.13 19.36
N VAL A 177 28.01 0.23 18.86
CA VAL A 177 28.41 -0.97 18.11
C VAL A 177 28.14 -0.84 16.61
N GLY A 178 27.70 0.33 16.14
CA GLY A 178 27.47 0.65 14.74
C GLY A 178 26.09 0.25 14.23
N LEU A 179 25.12 0.01 15.12
CA LEU A 179 23.75 -0.33 14.74
C LEU A 179 22.89 0.95 14.72
N CYS A 180 22.34 1.30 13.56
CA CYS A 180 21.37 2.39 13.42
C CYS A 180 20.16 2.16 14.36
N GLY A 181 19.78 3.20 15.11
CA GLY A 181 18.65 3.13 16.05
C GLY A 181 18.88 2.21 17.26
N GLY A 182 20.11 1.71 17.44
CA GLY A 182 20.47 0.85 18.56
C GLY A 182 20.44 1.57 19.91
N VAL A 183 20.38 0.79 20.99
CA VAL A 183 20.29 1.29 22.37
C VAL A 183 21.58 1.12 23.17
N GLU A 184 22.64 0.56 22.58
CA GLU A 184 23.95 0.46 23.22
C GLU A 184 24.68 1.81 23.14
N ILE A 185 24.16 2.78 23.90
CA ILE A 185 24.75 4.11 24.07
C ILE A 185 25.36 4.17 25.47
N PRO A 186 26.63 3.79 25.70
CA PRO A 186 27.37 4.32 26.83
C PRO A 186 27.51 5.82 26.64
N THR A 187 26.56 6.56 27.22
CA THR A 187 26.73 7.98 27.46
C THR A 187 27.72 8.15 28.59
N PHE A 188 28.60 9.12 28.40
CA PHE A 188 29.93 9.05 28.92
C PHE A 188 30.15 10.43 29.56
N ASN A 189 30.02 10.50 30.89
CA ASN A 189 30.13 11.75 31.62
C ASN A 189 31.59 12.23 31.66
N CYS A 190 31.85 13.39 31.05
CA CYS A 190 33.17 14.03 31.09
C CYS A 190 33.53 14.42 32.54
N PRO A 191 34.81 14.37 32.95
CA PRO A 191 35.25 14.70 34.31
C PRO A 191 34.88 16.11 34.80
N LEU A 192 34.56 17.03 33.89
CA LEU A 192 34.22 18.42 34.16
C LEU A 192 32.74 18.77 33.90
N GLY A 193 31.87 17.78 33.61
CA GLY A 193 30.41 17.98 33.55
C GLY A 193 29.78 18.18 32.15
N GLY A 194 30.23 17.43 31.14
CA GLY A 194 29.60 17.36 29.80
C GLY A 194 29.34 15.90 29.37
N GLU A 195 28.70 15.70 28.22
CA GLU A 195 28.39 14.37 27.67
C GLU A 195 29.21 14.11 26.40
N LEU A 196 29.95 13.00 26.39
CA LEU A 196 30.63 12.50 25.20
C LEU A 196 29.80 11.35 24.61
N VAL A 197 29.51 11.39 23.31
CA VAL A 197 28.92 10.26 22.57
C VAL A 197 30.05 9.52 21.85
N CYS A 198 29.96 8.20 21.70
CA CYS A 198 31.06 7.35 21.19
C CYS A 198 31.69 7.80 19.86
N TYR A 199 30.94 8.52 19.03
CA TYR A 199 31.38 9.01 17.71
C TYR A 199 31.83 10.47 17.71
N MET A 200 31.80 11.13 18.86
CA MET A 200 32.30 12.48 19.04
C MET A 200 33.67 12.44 19.69
N ASN A 201 34.58 13.25 19.17
CA ASN A 201 35.96 13.35 19.67
C ASN A 201 36.16 14.57 20.58
N ASP A 202 35.09 15.28 20.92
CA ASP A 202 35.11 16.52 21.70
C ASP A 202 34.09 16.47 22.85
N CYS A 203 34.51 16.86 24.06
CA CYS A 203 33.58 17.12 25.18
C CYS A 203 32.93 18.50 24.97
N PHE A 204 31.61 18.56 24.88
CA PHE A 204 30.87 19.81 24.84
C PHE A 204 30.62 20.31 26.27
N LEU A 205 31.37 21.35 26.67
CA LEU A 205 31.12 22.16 27.85
C LEU A 205 30.95 23.60 27.38
N ASP A 206 29.93 24.30 27.88
CA ASP A 206 29.62 25.69 27.50
C ASP A 206 30.76 26.68 27.78
N LEU A 207 31.87 26.28 28.41
CA LEU A 207 33.04 27.12 28.68
C LEU A 207 34.34 26.29 28.56
N ASP A 208 35.09 26.55 27.49
CA ASP A 208 36.42 26.06 27.09
C ASP A 208 36.59 24.59 26.63
N PRO A 209 37.11 24.33 25.41
CA PRO A 209 37.30 22.99 24.88
C PRO A 209 38.43 22.25 25.61
N ILE A 210 38.14 21.08 26.14
CA ILE A 210 39.16 20.15 26.68
C ILE A 210 39.97 19.60 25.49
N ILE A 211 41.27 19.86 25.48
CA ILE A 211 42.15 19.27 24.45
C ILE A 211 42.38 17.79 24.78
N LEU A 212 41.65 16.92 24.08
CA LEU A 212 41.82 15.48 24.16
C LEU A 212 43.05 15.01 23.36
N PRO A 213 43.67 13.87 23.73
CA PRO A 213 44.75 13.31 22.93
C PRO A 213 44.27 12.99 21.52
N LYS A 214 45.09 13.28 20.51
CA LYS A 214 44.77 12.96 19.11
C LYS A 214 45.27 11.60 18.65
N ASN A 215 46.12 10.96 19.45
CA ASN A 215 46.82 9.74 19.08
C ASN A 215 46.55 8.63 20.09
N PHE A 216 46.36 7.41 19.57
CA PHE A 216 46.34 6.18 20.35
C PHE A 216 47.79 5.65 20.47
N GLU A 217 48.42 5.82 21.64
CA GLU A 217 49.83 5.47 21.82
C GLU A 217 50.18 5.06 23.26
N ILE A 218 51.26 4.30 23.41
CA ILE A 218 51.96 4.19 24.70
C ILE A 218 53.00 5.30 24.71
N ASN A 219 52.81 6.33 25.53
CA ASN A 219 53.66 7.52 25.58
C ASN A 219 55.02 7.19 26.20
N THR A 220 55.04 6.79 27.47
CA THR A 220 56.28 6.51 28.22
C THR A 220 56.18 5.21 29.01
N ILE A 221 57.34 4.63 29.29
CA ILE A 221 57.51 3.56 30.27
C ILE A 221 58.66 4.02 31.16
N TYR A 222 58.39 4.36 32.42
CA TYR A 222 59.40 4.89 33.31
C TYR A 222 59.37 4.28 34.71
N PRO A 223 60.54 3.98 35.30
CA PRO A 223 61.85 3.92 34.63
C PRO A 223 61.88 2.81 33.56
N ASN A 224 62.84 2.85 32.63
CA ASN A 224 63.11 1.75 31.70
C ASN A 224 64.59 1.82 31.26
N PRO A 225 65.49 0.94 31.76
CA PRO A 225 65.21 -0.26 32.56
C PRO A 225 64.62 0.04 33.96
N PHE A 226 63.88 -0.91 34.53
CA PHE A 226 63.17 -0.74 35.81
C PHE A 226 63.47 -1.86 36.82
N ASN A 227 63.22 -1.60 38.12
CA ASN A 227 63.34 -2.57 39.21
C ASN A 227 62.47 -2.18 40.43
N PRO A 228 61.51 -3.02 40.88
CA PRO A 228 60.77 -4.00 40.10
C PRO A 228 59.52 -3.40 39.45
N GLN A 229 59.25 -2.09 39.60
CA GLN A 229 58.04 -1.45 39.09
C GLN A 229 58.32 -0.43 37.98
N ALA A 230 57.43 -0.38 36.99
CA ALA A 230 57.41 0.64 35.95
C ALA A 230 56.00 1.21 35.79
N ILE A 231 55.92 2.50 35.50
CA ILE A 231 54.70 3.21 35.12
C ILE A 231 54.64 3.25 33.60
N ILE A 232 53.52 2.77 33.05
CA ILE A 232 53.20 2.76 31.63
C ILE A 232 52.16 3.85 31.41
N GLU A 233 52.55 4.93 30.76
CA GLU A 233 51.63 6.00 30.34
C GLU A 233 51.17 5.76 28.91
N TYR A 234 49.86 5.89 28.68
CA TYR A 234 49.26 5.72 27.37
C TYR A 234 48.13 6.71 27.13
N LYS A 235 47.87 6.99 25.85
CA LYS A 235 46.86 7.95 25.39
C LYS A 235 45.83 7.24 24.55
N ILE A 236 44.58 7.62 24.76
CA ILE A 236 43.42 7.15 24.01
C ILE A 236 42.85 8.35 23.26
N ALA A 237 42.65 8.20 21.95
CA ALA A 237 42.18 9.28 21.09
C ALA A 237 40.66 9.33 20.96
N GLU A 238 40.00 8.17 20.98
CA GLU A 238 38.57 8.02 20.75
C GLU A 238 38.00 7.00 21.76
N PRO A 239 36.71 7.09 22.14
CA PRO A 239 36.08 6.11 23.02
C PRO A 239 36.24 4.69 22.45
N THR A 240 36.92 3.80 23.15
CA THR A 240 37.17 2.44 22.65
C THR A 240 37.35 1.44 23.78
N LYS A 241 37.03 0.18 23.49
CA LYS A 241 37.50 -0.94 24.30
C LYS A 241 39.01 -1.05 24.15
N ILE A 242 39.71 -1.14 25.28
CA ILE A 242 41.15 -1.38 25.28
C ILE A 242 41.52 -2.63 26.04
N LYS A 243 42.69 -3.15 25.69
CA LYS A 243 43.37 -4.19 26.46
C LYS A 243 44.85 -3.88 26.57
N LEU A 244 45.36 -3.77 27.79
CA LEU A 244 46.78 -3.53 28.08
C LEU A 244 47.37 -4.80 28.68
N GLU A 245 48.26 -5.47 27.95
CA GLU A 245 48.81 -6.78 28.30
C GLU A 245 50.34 -6.79 28.31
N ILE A 246 50.94 -7.63 29.15
CA ILE A 246 52.38 -7.84 29.24
C ILE A 246 52.77 -9.21 28.70
N TYR A 247 53.83 -9.26 27.90
CA TYR A 247 54.36 -10.45 27.26
C TYR A 247 55.86 -10.60 27.51
N ASN A 248 56.33 -11.85 27.59
CA ASN A 248 57.77 -12.16 27.60
C ASN A 248 58.34 -12.33 26.18
N ILE A 249 59.66 -12.50 26.06
CA ILE A 249 60.36 -12.74 24.77
C ILE A 249 59.90 -14.00 24.02
N ARG A 250 59.25 -14.95 24.69
CA ARG A 250 58.70 -16.17 24.07
C ARG A 250 57.28 -15.95 23.53
N GLY A 251 56.73 -14.73 23.62
CA GLY A 251 55.37 -14.42 23.23
C GLY A 251 54.31 -14.93 24.20
N GLN A 252 54.70 -15.35 25.41
CA GLN A 252 53.73 -15.77 26.43
C GLN A 252 53.17 -14.54 27.13
N LYS A 253 51.84 -14.46 27.21
CA LYS A 253 51.16 -13.44 28.00
C LYS A 253 51.35 -13.72 29.48
N LEU A 254 51.79 -12.72 30.22
CA LEU A 254 52.03 -12.80 31.66
C LEU A 254 50.89 -12.14 32.44
N ASP A 255 50.58 -10.89 32.11
CA ASP A 255 49.65 -10.07 32.88
C ASP A 255 48.69 -9.29 31.97
N VAL A 256 47.50 -8.97 32.49
CA VAL A 256 46.53 -8.04 31.88
C VAL A 256 46.33 -6.90 32.85
N LEU A 257 46.81 -5.71 32.50
CA LEU A 257 46.79 -4.53 33.36
C LEU A 257 45.47 -3.76 33.27
N LYS A 258 44.82 -3.79 32.10
CA LYS A 258 43.50 -3.18 31.86
C LYS A 258 42.79 -3.92 30.74
N ASN A 259 41.47 -4.09 30.87
CA ASN A 259 40.61 -4.70 29.85
C ASN A 259 39.20 -4.11 30.01
N ASP A 260 38.98 -2.95 29.42
CA ASP A 260 37.79 -2.13 29.72
C ASP A 260 37.47 -1.17 28.57
N TYR A 261 36.26 -0.63 28.55
CA TYR A 261 35.94 0.55 27.74
C TYR A 261 36.44 1.80 28.45
N VAL A 262 37.13 2.66 27.70
CA VAL A 262 37.73 3.89 28.23
C VAL A 262 37.47 5.07 27.29
N PHE A 263 37.46 6.25 27.89
CA PHE A 263 37.30 7.52 27.19
C PHE A 263 38.61 7.98 26.53
N PRO A 264 38.54 8.97 25.61
CA PRO A 264 39.71 9.73 25.22
C PRO A 264 40.37 10.36 26.45
N GLY A 265 41.67 10.22 26.56
CA GLY A 265 42.38 10.69 27.74
C GLY A 265 43.78 10.13 27.90
N ASN A 266 44.47 10.66 28.89
CA ASN A 266 45.78 10.18 29.30
C ASN A 266 45.60 9.26 30.50
N TYR A 267 46.18 8.07 30.42
CA TYR A 267 46.06 7.03 31.43
C TYR A 267 47.44 6.54 31.85
N SER A 268 47.49 5.95 33.05
CA SER A 268 48.68 5.28 33.56
C SER A 268 48.31 3.92 34.15
N ALA A 269 49.22 2.95 33.99
CA ALA A 269 49.15 1.65 34.64
C ALA A 269 50.51 1.30 35.23
N ILE A 270 50.51 0.68 36.41
CA ILE A 270 51.75 0.21 37.05
C ILE A 270 51.87 -1.28 36.73
N TRP A 271 53.05 -1.70 36.25
CA TRP A 271 53.41 -3.11 36.20
C TRP A 271 54.46 -3.42 37.27
N ASP A 272 54.19 -4.45 38.06
CA ASP A 272 55.09 -4.98 39.07
C ASP A 272 55.73 -6.28 38.58
N GLY A 273 57.02 -6.20 38.26
CA GLY A 273 57.82 -7.31 37.75
C GLY A 273 58.44 -8.19 38.83
N SER A 274 58.10 -8.02 40.13
CA SER A 274 58.80 -8.69 41.25
C SER A 274 58.86 -10.21 41.10
N ILE A 275 57.78 -10.83 40.63
CA ILE A 275 57.64 -12.28 40.44
C ILE A 275 58.26 -12.80 39.13
N HIS A 276 58.72 -11.90 38.26
CA HIS A 276 59.26 -12.24 36.93
C HIS A 276 60.80 -12.14 36.93
N PRO A 277 61.52 -12.92 36.10
CA PRO A 277 62.98 -12.85 36.00
C PRO A 277 63.47 -11.58 35.28
N SER A 278 64.71 -11.14 35.50
CA SER A 278 65.30 -10.06 34.69
C SER A 278 65.30 -10.43 33.21
N GLY A 279 64.99 -9.48 32.35
CA GLY A 279 64.86 -9.76 30.92
C GLY A 279 64.08 -8.69 30.16
N ILE A 280 63.83 -9.00 28.88
CA ILE A 280 63.06 -8.16 27.97
C ILE A 280 61.58 -8.57 28.02
N TYR A 281 60.72 -7.57 28.10
CA TYR A 281 59.27 -7.72 28.08
C TYR A 281 58.65 -6.75 27.07
N PHE A 282 57.42 -7.05 26.68
CA PHE A 282 56.64 -6.21 25.77
C PHE A 282 55.32 -5.86 26.42
N VAL A 283 55.02 -4.57 26.46
CA VAL A 283 53.67 -4.08 26.74
C VAL A 283 52.95 -3.90 25.41
N ILE A 284 51.73 -4.42 25.32
CA ILE A 284 50.89 -4.31 24.14
C ILE A 284 49.56 -3.69 24.55
N LEU A 285 49.21 -2.59 23.89
CA LEU A 285 47.93 -1.91 24.01
C LEU A 285 47.10 -2.20 22.74
N TYR A 286 45.97 -2.87 22.91
CA TYR A 286 45.02 -3.22 21.86
C TYR A 286 43.81 -2.29 21.91
N SER A 287 43.28 -1.92 20.74
CA SER A 287 41.91 -1.45 20.51
C SER A 287 41.29 -2.21 19.34
N ASN A 288 40.04 -1.89 18.99
CA ASN A 288 39.37 -2.50 17.82
C ASN A 288 40.09 -2.18 16.49
N GLN A 289 40.77 -1.03 16.40
CA GLN A 289 41.38 -0.54 15.15
C GLN A 289 42.91 -0.50 15.19
N SER A 290 43.55 -0.60 16.36
CA SER A 290 44.99 -0.35 16.50
C SER A 290 45.66 -1.28 17.52
N ILE A 291 46.96 -1.53 17.31
CA ILE A 291 47.80 -2.31 18.21
C ILE A 291 49.13 -1.59 18.38
N ILE A 292 49.42 -1.14 19.61
CA ILE A 292 50.68 -0.46 19.96
C ILE A 292 51.52 -1.37 20.83
N ARG A 293 52.82 -1.47 20.53
CA ARG A 293 53.75 -2.34 21.25
C ARG A 293 54.98 -1.54 21.67
N LYS A 294 55.41 -1.68 22.93
CA LYS A 294 56.67 -1.11 23.41
C LYS A 294 57.48 -2.14 24.20
N LYS A 295 58.80 -2.05 24.07
CA LYS A 295 59.79 -2.89 24.76
C LYS A 295 60.13 -2.29 26.12
N MET A 296 60.23 -3.13 27.14
CA MET A 296 60.71 -2.76 28.47
C MET A 296 61.71 -3.79 29.01
N ILE A 297 62.59 -3.35 29.92
CA ILE A 297 63.70 -4.14 30.45
C ILE A 297 63.64 -4.16 31.98
N LEU A 298 63.43 -5.36 32.55
CA LEU A 298 63.46 -5.59 34.00
C LEU A 298 64.88 -5.94 34.43
N LEU A 299 65.43 -5.21 35.41
CA LEU A 299 66.68 -5.52 36.09
C LEU A 299 66.41 -5.96 37.53
N LYS A 300 67.16 -6.93 38.01
CA LYS A 300 67.21 -7.30 39.44
C LYS A 300 68.59 -6.96 39.98
#